data_AF-C0EMY7-F1
#
_entry.id   AF-C0EMY7-F1
#
_cell.length_a   1.000
_cell.length_b   1.000
_cell.length_c   1.000
_cell.angle_alpha   90.00
_cell.angle_beta   90.00
_cell.angle_gamma   90.00
#
_symmetry.space_group_name_H-M   'P 1'
#
loop_
_entity.id
_entity.type
_entity.pdbx_description
1 polymer ?
#
loop_
_entity_poly.entity_id
_entity_poly.type
_entity_poly.pdbx_seq_one_letter_code
_entity_poly.pdbx_strand_id
1 'polypeptide(L)'
;MSQSCDQIRPHYHFNESCQETVPQAITAFLESDDFEHAIRLAVSLGGDSDTLAAITGSIAEAYYGIPTTMREHALAILPRRIAETLLTFESQYQAV
;
A
#
# COMPACT_ATOMS: atom_id res chain seq x y z
N MET A 1 4.14 12.26 13.26
CA MET A 1 4.09 10.83 13.67
C MET A 1 5.33 10.54 14.52
N SER A 2 5.28 9.63 15.49
CA SER A 2 6.29 9.58 16.57
C SER A 2 7.45 8.60 16.35
N GLN A 3 7.34 7.67 15.40
CA GLN A 3 8.36 6.64 15.14
C GLN A 3 8.64 6.55 13.64
N SER A 4 9.88 6.26 13.27
CA SER A 4 10.28 5.95 11.89
C SER A 4 10.09 4.47 11.55
N CYS A 5 10.12 4.12 10.26
CA CYS A 5 10.10 2.72 9.81
C CYS A 5 11.21 1.88 10.49
N ASP A 6 12.42 2.44 10.64
CA ASP A 6 13.53 1.78 11.34
C ASP A 6 13.23 1.51 12.81
N GLN A 7 12.49 2.39 13.47
CA GLN A 7 12.11 2.24 14.88
C GLN A 7 10.95 1.25 15.07
N ILE A 8 10.10 1.09 14.04
CA ILE A 8 8.94 0.19 14.04
C ILE A 8 9.38 -1.26 13.86
N ARG A 9 10.24 -1.57 12.87
CA ARG A 9 10.62 -2.94 12.47
C ARG A 9 11.01 -3.90 13.61
N PRO A 10 11.78 -3.50 14.64
CA PRO A 10 12.23 -4.45 15.65
C PRO A 10 11.11 -4.95 16.59
N HIS A 11 9.98 -4.26 16.65
CA HIS A 11 8.93 -4.50 17.65
C HIS A 11 7.55 -4.71 17.04
N TYR A 12 7.41 -4.46 15.74
CA TYR A 12 6.13 -4.64 15.06
C TYR A 12 5.89 -6.12 14.79
N HIS A 13 4.74 -6.60 15.25
CA HIS A 13 4.30 -7.97 15.12
C HIS A 13 2.90 -7.98 14.50
N PHE A 14 2.42 -9.16 14.09
CA PHE A 14 1.10 -9.30 13.51
C PHE A 14 0.04 -8.74 14.47
N ASN A 15 -0.68 -7.71 14.02
CA ASN A 15 -1.75 -7.06 14.76
C ASN A 15 -2.86 -6.63 13.80
N GLU A 16 -4.10 -6.99 14.13
CA GLU A 16 -5.33 -6.69 13.39
C GLU A 16 -6.01 -5.38 13.84
N SER A 17 -5.48 -4.72 14.86
CA SER A 17 -6.01 -3.48 15.42
C SER A 17 -5.71 -2.27 14.54
N CYS A 18 -6.74 -1.53 14.17
CA CYS A 18 -6.59 -0.28 13.43
C CYS A 18 -5.63 0.72 14.10
N GLN A 19 -5.62 0.79 15.44
CA GLN A 19 -4.76 1.71 16.20
C GLN A 19 -3.28 1.38 16.04
N GLU A 20 -2.94 0.15 15.68
CA GLU A 20 -1.57 -0.32 15.51
C GLU A 20 -1.19 -0.62 14.07
N THR A 21 -2.12 -0.60 13.11
CA THR A 21 -1.80 -0.85 11.69
C THR A 21 -1.84 0.44 10.87
N VAL A 22 -2.84 1.30 11.12
CA VAL A 22 -3.01 2.54 10.34
C VAL A 22 -1.84 3.52 10.52
N PRO A 23 -1.34 3.81 11.73
CA PRO A 23 -0.22 4.74 11.88
C PRO A 23 1.06 4.27 11.18
N GLN A 24 1.31 2.97 11.17
CA GLN A 24 2.48 2.32 10.59
C GLN A 24 2.39 2.37 9.07
N ALA A 25 1.21 2.11 8.50
CA ALA A 25 0.95 2.26 7.07
C ALA A 25 1.18 3.71 6.57
N ILE A 26 0.71 4.71 7.35
CA ILE A 26 0.92 6.12 7.02
C ILE A 26 2.41 6.48 7.15
N THR A 27 3.11 5.96 8.16
CA THR A 27 4.56 6.19 8.34
C THR A 27 5.34 5.64 7.14
N ALA A 28 5.03 4.43 6.68
CA ALA A 28 5.66 3.83 5.50
C ALA A 28 5.44 4.67 4.23
N PHE A 29 4.27 5.28 4.05
CA PHE A 29 4.04 6.23 2.96
C PHE A 29 4.84 7.53 3.13
N LEU A 30 4.84 8.14 4.32
CA LEU A 30 5.51 9.42 4.56
C LEU A 30 7.04 9.35 4.43
N GLU A 31 7.64 8.17 4.64
CA GLU A 31 9.07 7.92 4.46
C GLU A 31 9.43 7.41 3.05
N SER A 32 8.44 7.24 2.17
CA SER A 32 8.67 6.76 0.81
C SER A 32 9.00 7.88 -0.17
N ASP A 33 9.69 7.53 -1.24
CA ASP A 33 10.05 8.45 -2.34
C ASP A 33 9.27 8.18 -3.62
N ASP A 34 8.73 6.97 -3.75
CA ASP A 34 7.91 6.52 -4.87
C ASP A 34 7.00 5.36 -4.45
N PHE A 35 6.10 4.95 -5.34
CA PHE A 35 5.13 3.88 -5.07
C PHE A 35 5.79 2.54 -4.69
N GLU A 36 6.83 2.13 -5.42
CA GLU A 36 7.50 0.86 -5.13
C GLU A 36 8.22 0.92 -3.78
N HIS A 37 8.89 2.04 -3.49
CA HIS A 37 9.53 2.30 -2.21
C HIS A 37 8.50 2.24 -1.07
N ALA A 38 7.32 2.84 -1.23
CA ALA A 38 6.24 2.80 -0.23
C ALA A 38 5.79 1.36 0.08
N ILE A 39 5.54 0.56 -0.97
CA ILE A 39 5.16 -0.85 -0.81
C ILE A 39 6.29 -1.66 -0.17
N ARG A 40 7.56 -1.42 -0.54
CA ARG A 40 8.72 -2.09 0.06
C ARG A 40 8.88 -1.75 1.53
N LEU A 41 8.70 -0.48 1.91
CA LEU A 41 8.70 -0.05 3.31
C LEU A 41 7.59 -0.77 4.08
N ALA A 42 6.36 -0.74 3.58
CA ALA A 42 5.21 -1.42 4.17
C ALA A 42 5.48 -2.92 4.42
N VAL A 43 5.88 -3.65 3.39
CA VAL A 43 6.20 -5.09 3.50
C VAL A 43 7.37 -5.33 4.46
N SER A 44 8.37 -4.45 4.49
CA SER A 44 9.52 -4.57 5.39
C SER A 44 9.18 -4.40 6.87
N LEU A 45 8.04 -3.76 7.20
CA LEU A 45 7.58 -3.65 8.59
C LEU A 45 7.09 -5.01 9.12
N GLY A 46 6.67 -5.93 8.25
CA GLY A 46 6.14 -7.23 8.63
C GLY A 46 4.73 -7.13 9.25
N GLY A 47 4.40 -8.05 10.15
CA GLY A 47 3.09 -8.11 10.80
C GLY A 47 1.96 -8.45 9.83
N ASP A 48 0.85 -7.70 9.90
CA ASP A 48 -0.28 -7.75 8.95
C ASP A 48 0.09 -7.00 7.67
N SER A 49 1.08 -7.54 6.97
CA SER A 49 1.74 -6.86 5.86
C SER A 49 0.82 -6.63 4.66
N ASP A 50 -0.19 -7.49 4.47
CA ASP A 50 -1.18 -7.35 3.41
C ASP A 50 -2.12 -6.17 3.69
N THR A 51 -2.65 -6.04 4.91
CA THR A 51 -3.46 -4.87 5.27
C THR A 51 -2.64 -3.59 5.26
N LEU A 52 -1.41 -3.64 5.79
CA LEU A 52 -0.52 -2.47 5.84
C LEU A 52 -0.15 -2.01 4.42
N ALA A 53 0.26 -2.92 3.54
CA ALA A 53 0.58 -2.60 2.15
C ALA A 53 -0.65 -2.16 1.35
N ALA A 54 -1.85 -2.69 1.64
CA ALA A 54 -3.08 -2.22 1.00
C ALA A 54 -3.36 -0.74 1.34
N ILE A 55 -3.24 -0.36 2.62
CA ILE A 55 -3.44 1.03 3.06
C ILE A 55 -2.35 1.95 2.51
N THR A 56 -1.07 1.58 2.69
CA THR A 56 0.07 2.36 2.17
C THR A 56 -0.03 2.51 0.65
N GLY A 57 -0.36 1.44 -0.05
CA GLY A 57 -0.51 1.41 -1.50
C GLY A 57 -1.62 2.32 -2.01
N SER A 58 -2.80 2.34 -1.37
CA SER A 58 -3.89 3.25 -1.78
C SER A 58 -3.52 4.73 -1.62
N ILE A 59 -2.75 5.08 -0.57
CA ILE A 59 -2.27 6.46 -0.38
C ILE A 59 -1.18 6.78 -1.42
N ALA A 60 -0.24 5.85 -1.62
CA ALA A 60 0.88 6.02 -2.54
C ALA A 60 0.43 6.10 -4.00
N GLU A 61 -0.57 5.30 -4.42
CA GLU A 61 -1.17 5.37 -5.75
C GLU A 61 -1.72 6.77 -6.02
N ALA A 62 -2.48 7.34 -5.07
CA ALA A 62 -3.09 8.65 -5.24
C ALA A 62 -2.06 9.79 -5.32
N TYR A 63 -0.87 9.60 -4.74
CA TYR A 63 0.17 10.64 -4.69
C TYR A 63 1.24 10.49 -5.79
N TYR A 64 1.74 9.28 -6.02
CA TYR A 64 2.83 9.00 -6.97
C TYR A 64 2.34 8.39 -8.30
N GLY A 65 1.16 7.77 -8.32
CA GLY A 65 0.75 6.84 -9.37
C GLY A 65 1.44 5.48 -9.27
N ILE A 66 0.89 4.47 -9.97
CA ILE A 66 1.44 3.10 -10.00
C ILE A 66 2.32 2.91 -11.24
N PRO A 67 3.55 2.39 -11.12
CA PRO A 67 4.36 2.00 -12.27
C PRO A 67 3.62 1.01 -13.18
N THR A 68 3.61 1.26 -14.49
CA THR A 68 2.83 0.48 -15.47
C THR A 68 3.12 -1.02 -15.38
N THR A 69 4.38 -1.41 -15.23
CA THR A 69 4.80 -2.81 -15.10
C THR A 69 4.19 -3.50 -13.89
N MET A 70 4.11 -2.82 -12.74
CA MET A 70 3.48 -3.33 -11.53
C MET A 70 1.96 -3.44 -11.70
N ARG A 71 1.34 -2.42 -12.32
CA ARG A 71 -0.10 -2.41 -12.59
C ARG A 71 -0.50 -3.56 -13.53
N GLU A 72 0.24 -3.75 -14.62
CA GLU A 72 0.01 -4.84 -15.58
C GLU A 72 0.17 -6.21 -14.91
N HIS A 73 1.21 -6.39 -14.10
CA HIS A 73 1.42 -7.63 -13.37
C HIS A 73 0.29 -7.89 -12.37
N ALA A 74 -0.14 -6.88 -11.62
CA ALA A 74 -1.27 -6.99 -10.69
C ALA A 74 -2.57 -7.38 -11.41
N LEU A 75 -2.90 -6.70 -12.52
CA LEU A 75 -4.09 -7.02 -13.33
C LEU A 75 -4.05 -8.43 -13.92
N ALA A 76 -2.87 -8.95 -14.25
CA ALA A 76 -2.71 -10.30 -14.79
C ALA A 76 -3.01 -11.42 -13.76
N ILE A 77 -2.80 -11.15 -12.47
CA ILE A 77 -3.04 -12.12 -11.38
C ILE A 77 -4.35 -11.87 -10.63
N LEU A 78 -4.96 -10.69 -10.80
CA LEU A 78 -6.16 -10.30 -10.08
C LEU A 78 -7.37 -11.15 -10.52
N PRO A 79 -8.19 -11.66 -9.58
CA PRO A 79 -9.42 -12.37 -9.94
C PRO A 79 -10.30 -11.52 -10.84
N ARG A 80 -10.81 -12.12 -11.93
CA ARG A 80 -11.58 -11.43 -12.99
C ARG A 80 -12.61 -10.43 -12.45
N ARG A 81 -13.43 -10.84 -11.47
CA ARG A 81 -14.49 -9.99 -10.90
C ARG A 81 -13.93 -8.72 -10.26
N ILE A 82 -12.77 -8.80 -9.60
CA ILE A 82 -12.14 -7.64 -8.95
C ILE A 82 -11.54 -6.73 -10.03
N ALA A 83 -10.87 -7.30 -11.04
CA ALA A 83 -10.33 -6.54 -12.17
C ALA A 83 -11.42 -5.79 -12.94
N GLU A 84 -12.54 -6.45 -13.25
CA GLU A 84 -13.70 -5.81 -13.92
C GLU A 84 -14.26 -4.65 -13.09
N THR A 85 -14.34 -4.81 -11.76
CA THR A 85 -14.81 -3.77 -10.85
C THR A 85 -13.88 -2.56 -10.87
N LEU A 86 -12.57 -2.78 -10.77
CA LEU A 86 -11.55 -1.74 -10.82
C LEU A 86 -11.59 -0.97 -12.16
N LEU A 87 -11.55 -1.68 -13.28
CA LEU A 87 -11.55 -1.06 -14.61
C LEU A 87 -12.84 -0.28 -14.89
N THR A 88 -13.99 -0.78 -14.42
CA THR A 88 -15.26 -0.06 -14.51
C THR A 88 -15.20 1.25 -13.71
N PHE A 89 -14.71 1.19 -12.48
CA PHE A 89 -14.55 2.35 -11.62
C PHE A 89 -13.63 3.41 -12.24
N GLU A 90 -12.44 3.04 -12.69
CA GLU A 90 -11.49 3.96 -13.34
C GLU A 90 -12.07 4.59 -14.61
N SER A 91 -12.83 3.82 -15.42
CA SER A 91 -13.46 4.34 -16.63
C SER A 91 -14.53 5.42 -16.37
N GLN A 92 -15.16 5.36 -15.20
CA GLN A 92 -16.23 6.28 -14.82
C GLN A 92 -15.70 7.52 -14.07
N TYR A 93 -14.64 7.36 -13.28
CA TYR A 93 -14.20 8.37 -12.33
C TYR A 93 -12.84 8.98 -12.63
N GLN A 94 -12.18 8.58 -13.72
CA GLN A 94 -10.94 9.13 -14.27
C GLN A 94 -9.98 9.70 -13.20
N ALA A 95 -9.05 8.87 -12.73
CA ALA A 95 -7.87 9.39 -12.03
C ALA A 95 -7.14 10.36 -12.98
N VAL A 96 -6.82 11.54 -12.45
CA VAL A 96 -6.08 12.63 -13.14
C VAL A 96 -4.85 12.09 -13.84
#